data_AF-A0A9E2U2Z5-F1
#
_entry.id   AF-A0A9E2U2Z5-F1
#
_cell.length_a   1.000
_cell.length_b   1.000
_cell.length_c   1.000
_cell.angle_alpha   90.00
_cell.angle_beta   90.00
_cell.angle_gamma   90.00
#
_symmetry.space_group_name_H-M   'P 1'
#
loop_
_entity.id
_entity.type
_entity.pdbx_description
1 polymer ?
#
loop_
_entity_poly.entity_id
_entity_poly.type
_entity_poly.pdbx_seq_one_letter_code
_entity_poly.pdbx_strand_id
1 'polypeptide(L)'
;MNTNKFYAILIVFALTMTYACENTTKEKDSIESDLKEKKEMLNEQLADLKQDLDGKIDELTDKSEEMGEEAKEHVSEALSKLQSERNKVTSLMDEVKKSSQDGIKELEDEIEDTGEEISEDIKRLSEDSKKWFADQKEKLTK
;
A
#
# COMPACT_ATOMS: atom_id res chain seq x y z
N MET A 1 58.71 -49.48 17.87
CA MET A 1 57.42 -48.82 18.20
C MET A 1 57.55 -47.34 17.87
N ASN A 2 57.04 -46.92 16.71
CA ASN A 2 57.14 -45.54 16.21
C ASN A 2 55.74 -44.91 16.24
N THR A 3 55.40 -44.23 17.32
CA THR A 3 54.11 -43.56 17.56
C THR A 3 54.05 -42.12 17.04
N ASN A 4 55.00 -41.68 16.21
CA ASN A 4 55.15 -40.26 15.82
C ASN A 4 54.63 -39.92 14.41
N LYS A 5 53.81 -40.76 13.76
CA LYS A 5 53.29 -40.48 12.40
C LYS A 5 51.78 -40.24 12.30
N PHE A 6 51.02 -40.35 13.39
CA PHE A 6 49.56 -40.15 13.36
C PHE A 6 49.11 -38.73 13.72
N TYR A 7 49.95 -37.92 14.35
CA TYR A 7 49.55 -36.56 14.77
C TYR A 7 49.61 -35.50 13.67
N ALA A 8 50.27 -35.77 12.54
CA ALA A 8 50.39 -34.79 11.45
C ALA A 8 49.15 -34.73 10.54
N ILE A 9 48.27 -35.73 10.56
CA ILE A 9 47.10 -35.79 9.66
C ILE A 9 45.84 -35.17 10.29
N LEU A 10 45.77 -35.03 11.62
CA LEU A 10 44.62 -34.44 12.30
C LEU A 10 44.62 -32.89 12.32
N ILE A 11 45.73 -32.24 11.98
CA ILE A 11 45.81 -30.76 11.99
C ILE A 11 45.35 -30.14 10.66
N VAL A 12 45.26 -30.90 9.57
CA VAL A 12 44.87 -30.38 8.25
C VAL A 12 43.34 -30.33 8.05
N PHE A 13 42.56 -31.13 8.80
CA PHE A 13 41.10 -31.15 8.67
C PHE A 13 40.37 -30.05 9.47
N ALA A 14 41.08 -29.33 10.35
CA ALA A 14 40.52 -28.22 11.13
C ALA A 14 40.58 -26.86 10.41
N LEU A 15 41.24 -26.76 9.26
CA LEU A 15 41.42 -25.49 8.53
C LEU A 15 40.54 -25.34 7.28
N THR A 16 39.71 -26.32 6.94
CA THR A 16 38.83 -26.24 5.75
C THR A 16 37.37 -25.92 6.09
N MET A 17 36.97 -25.85 7.36
CA MET A 17 35.59 -25.51 7.77
C MET A 17 35.33 -24.01 8.00
N THR A 18 36.33 -23.13 7.90
CA THR A 18 36.13 -21.68 8.11
C THR A 18 35.89 -20.88 6.84
N TYR A 19 35.92 -21.49 5.66
CA TYR A 19 35.70 -20.78 4.38
C TYR A 19 34.27 -20.91 3.82
N ALA A 20 33.36 -21.59 4.52
CA ALA A 20 31.96 -21.73 4.10
C ALA A 20 31.00 -20.71 4.75
N CYS A 21 31.52 -19.61 5.31
CA CYS A 21 30.70 -18.61 6.02
C CYS A 21 30.95 -17.16 5.61
N GLU A 22 31.57 -16.90 4.45
CA GLU A 22 31.88 -15.52 4.01
C GLU A 22 31.05 -15.05 2.81
N ASN A 23 30.20 -15.91 2.23
CA ASN A 23 29.43 -15.59 1.02
C ASN A 23 27.91 -15.41 1.25
N THR A 24 27.38 -15.74 2.42
CA THR A 24 25.94 -15.62 2.73
C THR A 24 25.54 -14.24 3.27
N THR A 25 26.49 -13.43 3.74
CA THR A 25 26.20 -12.12 4.35
C THR A 25 25.91 -11.05 3.30
N LYS A 26 26.67 -11.01 2.19
CA LYS A 26 26.49 -9.99 1.14
C LYS A 26 25.18 -10.12 0.37
N GLU A 27 24.70 -11.35 0.18
CA GLU A 27 23.45 -11.61 -0.54
C GLU A 27 22.23 -11.26 0.32
N LYS A 28 22.33 -11.47 1.64
CA LYS A 28 21.27 -11.15 2.59
C LYS A 28 21.08 -9.64 2.80
N ASP A 29 22.19 -8.89 2.85
CA ASP A 29 22.16 -7.42 2.98
C ASP A 29 21.54 -6.75 1.74
N SER A 30 21.77 -7.28 0.53
CA SER A 30 21.16 -6.78 -0.71
C SER A 30 19.65 -7.00 -0.73
N ILE A 31 19.21 -8.20 -0.35
CA ILE A 31 17.78 -8.56 -0.34
C ILE A 31 16.99 -7.72 0.68
N GLU A 32 17.56 -7.48 1.86
CA GLU A 32 16.91 -6.65 2.88
C GLU A 32 16.81 -5.18 2.45
N SER A 33 17.83 -4.68 1.74
CA SER A 33 17.80 -3.34 1.14
C SER A 33 16.71 -3.21 0.09
N ASP A 34 16.62 -4.16 -0.85
CA ASP A 34 15.63 -4.14 -1.93
C ASP A 34 14.19 -4.20 -1.37
N LEU A 35 13.96 -5.04 -0.35
CA LEU A 35 12.67 -5.13 0.32
C LEU A 35 12.30 -3.80 1.00
N LYS A 36 13.26 -3.16 1.65
CA LYS A 36 13.04 -1.89 2.33
C LYS A 36 12.67 -0.80 1.33
N GLU A 37 13.41 -0.67 0.23
CA GLU A 37 13.13 0.28 -0.84
C GLU A 37 11.74 0.07 -1.43
N LYS A 38 11.37 -1.20 -1.70
CA LYS A 38 10.04 -1.51 -2.23
C LYS A 38 8.91 -1.16 -1.26
N LYS A 39 9.09 -1.42 0.04
CA LYS A 39 8.14 -1.00 1.07
C LYS A 39 8.01 0.51 1.17
N GLU A 40 9.10 1.25 1.04
CA GLU A 40 9.09 2.72 1.04
C GLU A 40 8.29 3.23 -0.16
N MET A 41 8.58 2.73 -1.37
CA MET A 41 7.86 3.10 -2.60
C MET A 41 6.35 2.83 -2.50
N LEU A 42 5.94 1.64 -2.06
CA LEU A 42 4.52 1.30 -1.92
C LEU A 42 3.83 2.15 -0.85
N ASN A 43 4.52 2.46 0.25
CA ASN A 43 3.98 3.38 1.26
C ASN A 43 3.83 4.81 0.73
N GLU A 44 4.75 5.28 -0.11
CA GLU A 44 4.63 6.60 -0.76
C GLU A 44 3.42 6.64 -1.70
N GLN A 45 3.23 5.64 -2.56
CA GLN A 45 2.07 5.55 -3.44
C GLN A 45 0.74 5.54 -2.67
N LEU A 46 0.67 4.75 -1.60
CA LEU A 46 -0.51 4.71 -0.74
C LEU A 46 -0.72 6.01 0.04
N ALA A 47 0.36 6.69 0.45
CA ALA A 47 0.28 7.99 1.12
C ALA A 47 -0.28 9.07 0.17
N ASP A 48 0.18 9.09 -1.08
CA ASP A 48 -0.33 9.99 -2.12
C ASP A 48 -1.82 9.74 -2.38
N LEU A 49 -2.22 8.47 -2.57
CA LEU A 49 -3.62 8.10 -2.76
C LEU A 49 -4.49 8.48 -1.55
N LYS A 50 -3.99 8.28 -0.34
CA LYS A 50 -4.67 8.70 0.89
C LYS A 50 -4.84 10.22 0.93
N GLN A 51 -3.82 10.97 0.55
CA GLN A 51 -3.87 12.43 0.51
C GLN A 51 -4.90 12.93 -0.51
N ASP A 52 -4.97 12.31 -1.69
CA ASP A 52 -5.97 12.64 -2.71
C ASP A 52 -7.40 12.37 -2.21
N LEU A 53 -7.60 11.26 -1.49
CA LEU A 53 -8.88 10.94 -0.85
C LEU A 53 -9.25 11.94 0.24
N ASP A 54 -8.32 12.27 1.13
CA ASP A 54 -8.54 13.27 2.18
C ASP A 54 -8.91 14.63 1.55
N GLY A 55 -8.22 15.06 0.49
CA GLY A 55 -8.55 16.30 -0.22
C GLY A 55 -9.95 16.30 -0.83
N LYS A 56 -10.40 15.18 -1.42
CA LYS A 56 -11.77 15.04 -1.96
C LYS A 56 -12.82 15.03 -0.86
N ILE A 57 -12.52 14.42 0.28
CA ILE A 57 -13.40 14.41 1.45
C ILE A 57 -13.58 15.83 1.98
N ASP A 58 -12.49 16.59 2.12
CA ASP A 58 -12.52 17.97 2.58
C ASP A 58 -13.32 18.85 1.61
N GLU A 59 -13.03 18.76 0.30
CA GLU A 59 -13.78 19.51 -0.72
C GLU A 59 -15.29 19.22 -0.72
N LEU A 60 -15.69 17.96 -0.54
CA LEU A 60 -17.10 17.57 -0.49
C LEU A 60 -17.76 18.02 0.81
N THR A 61 -17.03 17.96 1.93
CA THR A 61 -17.51 18.43 3.23
C THR A 61 -17.79 19.92 3.16
N ASP A 62 -16.84 20.72 2.68
CA ASP A 62 -17.01 22.17 2.53
C ASP A 62 -18.20 22.52 1.61
N LYS A 63 -18.31 21.85 0.46
CA LYS A 63 -19.44 22.06 -0.46
C LYS A 63 -20.78 21.64 0.15
N SER A 64 -20.80 20.61 0.99
CA SER A 64 -22.01 20.13 1.68
C SER A 64 -22.56 21.17 2.64
N GLU A 65 -21.71 21.94 3.32
CA GLU A 65 -22.15 22.94 4.29
C GLU A 65 -22.99 24.05 3.65
N GLU A 66 -22.67 24.41 2.40
CA GLU A 66 -23.37 25.43 1.62
C GLU A 66 -24.65 24.93 0.93
N MET A 67 -24.91 23.61 0.99
CA MET A 67 -26.00 22.96 0.28
C MET A 67 -27.29 22.87 1.11
N GLY A 68 -28.44 22.77 0.41
CA GLY A 68 -29.72 22.44 1.03
C GLY A 68 -29.79 20.99 1.54
N GLU A 69 -30.72 20.70 2.44
CA GLU A 69 -30.85 19.38 3.11
C GLU A 69 -30.87 18.17 2.14
N GLU A 70 -31.62 18.26 1.03
CA GLU A 70 -31.67 17.16 0.04
C GLU A 70 -30.33 16.90 -0.65
N ALA A 71 -29.52 17.94 -0.88
CA ALA A 71 -28.19 17.81 -1.45
C ALA A 71 -27.19 17.26 -0.41
N LYS A 72 -27.34 17.62 0.86
CA LYS A 72 -26.53 17.10 1.96
C LYS A 72 -26.64 15.59 2.11
N GLU A 73 -27.84 15.03 1.96
CA GLU A 73 -28.03 13.58 2.01
C GLU A 73 -27.21 12.86 0.93
N HIS A 74 -27.29 13.32 -0.32
CA HIS A 74 -26.54 12.74 -1.43
C HIS A 74 -25.01 12.89 -1.24
N VAL A 75 -24.55 14.06 -0.78
CA VAL A 75 -23.13 14.28 -0.46
C VAL A 75 -22.67 13.42 0.71
N SER A 76 -23.52 13.17 1.70
CA SER A 76 -23.20 12.29 2.83
C SER A 76 -22.92 10.85 2.39
N GLU A 77 -23.65 10.34 1.39
CA GLU A 77 -23.38 9.02 0.82
C GLU A 77 -22.02 8.97 0.12
N ALA A 78 -21.69 10.02 -0.64
CA ALA A 78 -20.39 10.14 -1.31
C ALA A 78 -19.24 10.23 -0.30
N LEU A 79 -19.40 11.04 0.76
CA LEU A 79 -18.42 11.16 1.85
C LEU A 79 -18.18 9.82 2.53
N SER A 80 -19.24 9.07 2.84
CA SER A 80 -19.13 7.75 3.47
C SER A 80 -18.33 6.76 2.62
N LYS A 81 -18.57 6.75 1.30
CA LYS A 81 -17.81 5.93 0.35
C LYS A 81 -16.34 6.32 0.31
N LEU A 82 -16.02 7.61 0.19
CA LEU A 82 -14.63 8.07 0.19
C LEU A 82 -13.90 7.76 1.51
N GLN A 83 -14.58 7.88 2.64
CA GLN A 83 -14.04 7.49 3.95
C GLN A 83 -13.75 5.99 4.02
N SER A 84 -14.63 5.16 3.45
CA SER A 84 -14.42 3.72 3.34
C SER A 84 -13.16 3.41 2.52
N GLU A 85 -13.03 4.00 1.34
CA GLU A 85 -11.83 3.83 0.49
C GLU A 85 -10.55 4.30 1.20
N ARG A 86 -10.60 5.44 1.89
CA ARG A 86 -9.47 5.94 2.68
C ARG A 86 -9.04 4.97 3.78
N ASN A 87 -10.00 4.26 4.39
CA ASN A 87 -9.72 3.25 5.40
C ASN A 87 -9.11 1.98 4.79
N LYS A 88 -9.51 1.58 3.57
CA LYS A 88 -8.86 0.48 2.84
C LYS A 88 -7.39 0.81 2.56
N VAL A 89 -7.11 2.00 2.03
CA VAL A 89 -5.74 2.49 1.79
C VAL A 89 -4.92 2.47 3.09
N THR A 90 -5.49 2.93 4.20
CA THR A 90 -4.82 2.91 5.51
C THR A 90 -4.48 1.47 5.96
N SER A 91 -5.37 0.51 5.66
CA SER A 91 -5.16 -0.90 5.99
C SER A 91 -4.01 -1.49 5.16
N LEU A 92 -4.00 -1.22 3.85
CA LEU A 92 -2.90 -1.63 2.97
C LEU A 92 -1.55 -1.07 3.40
N MET A 93 -1.48 0.20 3.83
CA MET A 93 -0.24 0.78 4.38
C MET A 93 0.28 -0.01 5.59
N ASP A 94 -0.61 -0.47 6.45
CA ASP A 94 -0.24 -1.27 7.62
C ASP A 94 0.18 -2.70 7.25
N GLU A 95 -0.36 -3.25 6.17
CA GLU A 95 0.04 -4.55 5.63
C GLU A 95 1.42 -4.48 4.95
N VAL A 96 1.69 -3.44 4.16
CA VAL A 96 3.01 -3.15 3.57
C VAL A 96 4.09 -3.08 4.65
N LYS A 97 3.81 -2.41 5.78
CA LYS A 97 4.76 -2.34 6.90
C LYS A 97 5.10 -3.73 7.46
N LYS A 98 4.10 -4.61 7.59
CA LYS A 98 4.20 -5.93 8.24
C LYS A 98 4.65 -7.05 7.31
N SER A 99 4.58 -6.87 6.00
CA SER A 99 4.82 -7.93 5.03
C SER A 99 6.27 -8.42 4.98
N SER A 100 6.45 -9.66 4.52
CA SER A 100 7.76 -10.21 4.17
C SER A 100 8.08 -9.96 2.69
N GLN A 101 9.24 -10.42 2.22
CA GLN A 101 9.65 -10.27 0.83
C GLN A 101 8.71 -10.96 -0.17
N ASP A 102 8.12 -12.11 0.18
CA ASP A 102 7.19 -12.79 -0.72
C ASP A 102 5.82 -12.08 -0.71
N GLY A 103 5.36 -11.65 0.48
CA GLY A 103 4.09 -10.95 0.63
C GLY A 103 4.07 -9.54 0.02
N ILE A 104 5.22 -8.87 -0.14
CA ILE A 104 5.26 -7.53 -0.74
C ILE A 104 4.92 -7.53 -2.23
N LYS A 105 5.10 -8.66 -2.93
CA LYS A 105 4.71 -8.78 -4.34
C LYS A 105 3.20 -8.91 -4.49
N GLU A 106 2.58 -9.76 -3.68
CA GLU A 106 1.12 -9.90 -3.64
C GLU A 106 0.45 -8.58 -3.28
N LEU A 107 1.02 -7.84 -2.32
CA LEU A 107 0.52 -6.51 -1.96
C LEU A 107 0.71 -5.46 -3.05
N GLU A 108 1.72 -5.57 -3.92
CA GLU A 108 1.90 -4.63 -5.03
C GLU A 108 0.72 -4.72 -6.00
N ASP A 109 0.34 -5.93 -6.39
CA ASP A 109 -0.82 -6.18 -7.24
C ASP A 109 -2.12 -5.71 -6.56
N GLU A 110 -2.30 -5.99 -5.26
CA GLU A 110 -3.48 -5.56 -4.50
C GLU A 110 -3.58 -4.03 -4.37
N ILE A 111 -2.45 -3.33 -4.25
CA ILE A 111 -2.40 -1.87 -4.21
C ILE A 111 -2.77 -1.27 -5.58
N GLU A 112 -2.30 -1.86 -6.67
CA GLU A 112 -2.64 -1.43 -8.03
C GLU A 112 -4.15 -1.61 -8.27
N ASP A 113 -4.69 -2.81 -8.01
CA ASP A 113 -6.11 -3.12 -8.14
C ASP A 113 -6.97 -2.18 -7.27
N THR A 114 -6.58 -1.97 -6.01
CA THR A 114 -7.29 -1.06 -5.10
C THR A 114 -7.24 0.38 -5.60
N GLY A 115 -6.11 0.83 -6.15
CA GLY A 115 -5.97 2.16 -6.75
C GLY A 115 -6.90 2.35 -7.95
N GLU A 116 -7.01 1.34 -8.81
CA GLU A 116 -7.94 1.34 -9.94
C GLU A 116 -9.40 1.37 -9.48
N GLU A 117 -9.79 0.49 -8.53
CA GLU A 117 -11.14 0.46 -7.96
C GLU A 117 -11.53 1.81 -7.35
N ILE A 118 -10.64 2.43 -6.58
CA ILE A 118 -10.86 3.75 -5.98
C ILE A 118 -11.03 4.82 -7.05
N SER A 119 -10.22 4.78 -8.11
CA SER A 119 -10.32 5.71 -9.23
C SER A 119 -11.68 5.58 -9.94
N GLU A 120 -12.16 4.35 -10.14
CA GLU A 120 -13.47 4.09 -10.73
C GLU A 120 -14.62 4.54 -9.82
N ASP A 121 -14.55 4.26 -8.52
CA ASP A 121 -15.58 4.69 -7.57
C ASP A 121 -15.65 6.21 -7.47
N ILE A 122 -14.52 6.93 -7.47
CA ILE A 122 -14.48 8.40 -7.53
C ILE A 122 -15.13 8.92 -8.81
N LYS A 123 -14.83 8.31 -9.97
CA LYS A 123 -15.47 8.70 -11.24
C LYS A 123 -16.97 8.50 -11.18
N ARG A 124 -17.43 7.35 -10.71
CA ARG A 124 -18.86 7.03 -10.57
C ARG A 124 -19.55 8.01 -9.63
N LEU A 125 -18.96 8.31 -8.47
CA LEU A 125 -19.46 9.31 -7.52
C LEU A 125 -19.61 10.69 -8.18
N SER A 126 -18.63 11.10 -9.00
CA SER A 126 -18.67 12.35 -9.74
C SER A 126 -19.81 12.39 -10.76
N GLU A 127 -20.02 11.29 -11.48
CA GLU A 127 -21.09 11.17 -12.48
C GLU A 127 -22.48 11.13 -11.83
N ASP A 128 -22.66 10.35 -10.76
CA ASP A 128 -23.89 10.27 -9.99
C ASP A 128 -24.28 11.64 -9.43
N SER A 129 -23.31 12.36 -8.86
CA SER A 129 -23.52 13.72 -8.36
C SER A 129 -23.96 14.67 -9.46
N LYS A 130 -23.27 14.68 -10.61
CA LYS A 130 -23.63 15.53 -11.76
C LYS A 130 -25.05 15.25 -12.26
N LYS A 131 -25.41 13.98 -12.37
CA LYS A 131 -26.75 13.56 -12.79
C LYS A 131 -27.81 14.03 -11.80
N TRP A 132 -27.59 13.84 -10.51
CA TRP A 132 -28.51 14.29 -9.47
C TRP A 132 -28.73 15.81 -9.54
N PHE A 133 -27.67 16.62 -9.66
CA PHE A 133 -27.81 18.08 -9.78
C PHE A 133 -28.56 18.50 -11.05
N ALA A 134 -28.36 17.80 -12.17
CA ALA A 134 -29.11 18.06 -13.39
C ALA A 134 -30.61 17.77 -13.20
N ASP A 135 -30.96 16.66 -12.57
CA ASP A 135 -32.34 16.27 -12.27
C ASP A 135 -33.04 17.29 -11.35
N GLN A 136 -32.33 17.80 -10.33
CA GLN A 136 -32.88 18.83 -9.43
C GLN A 136 -33.12 20.16 -10.17
N LYS A 137 -32.20 20.54 -11.07
CA LYS A 137 -32.37 21.75 -11.87
C LYS A 137 -33.60 21.66 -12.79
N GLU A 138 -33.85 20.50 -13.41
CA GLU A 138 -35.04 20.29 -14.24
C GLU A 138 -36.34 20.44 -13.44
N LYS A 139 -36.41 19.83 -12.24
CA LYS A 139 -37.57 19.92 -11.34
C LYS A 139 -37.90 21.35 -10.91
N LEU A 140 -36.90 22.21 -10.73
CA LEU A 140 -37.10 23.62 -10.36
C LEU A 140 -37.55 24.51 -11.52
N THR A 141 -37.39 24.06 -12.77
CA THR A 141 -37.77 24.82 -13.98
C THR A 141 -39.13 24.43 -14.58
N LYS A 142 -39.78 23.41 -14.03
CA LYS A 142 -41.14 22.96 -14.40
C LYS A 142 -42.15 23.42 -13.34
#